data_AF-A0A842T510-F1
#
_entry.id   AF-A0A842T510-F1
#
_cell.length_a   1.000
_cell.length_b   1.000
_cell.length_c   1.000
_cell.angle_alpha   90.00
_cell.angle_beta   90.00
_cell.angle_gamma   90.00
#
_symmetry.space_group_name_H-M   'P 1'
#
loop_
_entity.id
_entity.type
_entity.pdbx_description
1 polymer ?
#
loop_
_entity_poly.entity_id
_entity_poly.type
_entity_poly.pdbx_seq_one_letter_code
_entity_poly.pdbx_strand_id
1 'polypeptide(L)'
;MRKFKNERENVDIVWQWHSHPKDRKKLHKMDKRILKYLGQGVMIIVIPPVPEENQDAHILGWYYDKRHRKKPRIEKMVFEMISE
;
A
#
# COMPACT_ATOMS: atom_id res chain seq x y z
N MET A 1 9.28 4.17 7.35
CA MET A 1 7.90 4.53 7.78
C MET A 1 7.75 6.01 7.60
N ARG A 2 6.69 6.48 6.92
CA ARG A 2 6.40 7.91 6.82
C ARG A 2 4.97 8.16 7.30
N LYS A 3 4.79 9.22 8.08
CA LYS A 3 3.48 9.68 8.57
C LYS A 3 3.28 11.10 8.07
N PHE A 4 2.12 11.33 7.46
CA PHE A 4 1.67 12.66 7.06
C PHE A 4 0.53 13.02 7.98
N LYS A 5 0.64 14.22 8.55
CA LYS A 5 -0.40 14.83 9.37
C LYS A 5 -0.83 16.10 8.68
N ASN A 6 -2.11 16.18 8.29
CA ASN A 6 -2.73 17.45 7.96
C ASN A 6 -3.71 17.82 9.08
N GLU A 7 -3.29 18.72 9.96
CA GLU A 7 -4.09 19.15 11.11
C GLU A 7 -5.39 19.85 10.70
N ARG A 8 -5.42 20.53 9.54
CA ARG A 8 -6.60 21.22 9.04
C ARG A 8 -7.69 20.27 8.54
N GLU A 9 -7.28 19.12 8.01
CA GLU A 9 -8.19 18.11 7.46
C GLU A 9 -8.41 16.93 8.43
N ASN A 10 -7.73 16.94 9.58
CA ASN A 10 -7.67 15.83 10.53
C ASN A 10 -7.29 14.50 9.86
N VAL A 11 -6.42 14.57 8.84
CA VAL A 11 -5.98 13.43 8.04
C VAL A 11 -4.62 12.96 8.57
N ASP A 12 -4.64 11.78 9.20
CA ASP A 12 -3.45 11.03 9.59
C ASP A 12 -3.26 9.87 8.62
N ILE A 13 -2.35 9.99 7.64
CA ILE A 13 -1.99 8.89 6.75
C ILE A 13 -0.65 8.32 7.20
N VAL A 14 -0.67 7.06 7.62
CA VAL A 14 0.54 6.27 7.81
C VAL A 14 0.73 5.41 6.58
N TRP A 15 1.90 5.50 5.95
CA TRP A 15 2.23 4.62 4.85
C TRP A 15 3.61 4.00 4.96
N GLN A 16 3.73 2.87 4.29
CA GLN A 16 4.98 2.21 4.02
C GLN A 16 5.02 1.84 2.56
N TRP A 17 6.21 1.92 1.97
CA TRP A 17 6.43 1.43 0.63
C TRP A 17 7.60 0.45 0.62
N HIS A 18 7.53 -0.49 -0.30
CA HIS A 18 8.61 -1.41 -0.64
C HIS A 18 8.39 -1.93 -2.06
N SER A 19 9.42 -2.55 -2.63
CA SER A 19 9.33 -3.17 -3.96
C SER A 19 9.06 -4.66 -3.88
N HIS A 20 8.25 -5.18 -4.80
CA HIS A 20 8.19 -6.61 -5.09
C HIS A 20 8.76 -6.85 -6.48
N PRO A 21 9.66 -7.83 -6.67
CA PRO A 21 10.23 -8.12 -7.98
C PRO A 21 9.19 -8.67 -8.97
N LYS A 22 8.10 -9.25 -8.46
CA LYS A 22 7.01 -9.82 -9.26
C LYS A 22 5.67 -9.21 -8.88
N ASP A 23 4.79 -9.06 -9.86
CA ASP A 23 3.41 -8.67 -9.64
C ASP A 23 2.66 -9.80 -8.92
N ARG A 24 2.45 -9.57 -7.62
CA ARG A 24 1.55 -10.38 -6.82
C ARG A 24 0.27 -9.59 -6.62
N LYS A 25 -0.81 -10.05 -7.28
CA LYS A 25 -2.16 -9.49 -7.15
C LYS A 25 -2.74 -9.51 -5.73
N LYS A 26 -2.11 -10.23 -4.79
CA LYS A 26 -2.56 -10.37 -3.39
C LYS A 26 -1.52 -9.79 -2.43
N LEU A 27 -2.03 -9.09 -1.42
CA LEU A 27 -1.23 -8.57 -0.31
C LEU A 27 -0.43 -9.70 0.38
N HIS A 28 0.87 -9.51 0.57
CA HIS A 28 1.73 -10.52 1.17
C HIS A 28 1.41 -10.70 2.66
N LYS A 29 1.71 -11.89 3.21
CA LYS A 29 1.49 -12.19 4.63
C LYS A 29 2.25 -11.21 5.54
N MET A 30 3.45 -10.82 5.15
CA MET A 30 4.27 -9.86 5.90
C MET A 30 3.65 -8.47 5.87
N ASP A 31 3.27 -7.97 4.69
CA ASP A 31 2.63 -6.66 4.52
C ASP A 31 1.36 -6.55 5.37
N LYS A 32 0.56 -7.62 5.40
CA LYS A 32 -0.63 -7.70 6.26
C LYS A 32 -0.29 -7.65 7.75
N ARG A 33 0.83 -8.24 8.19
CA ARG A 33 1.30 -8.14 9.58
C ARG A 33 1.72 -6.71 9.93
N ILE A 34 2.43 -6.04 9.02
CA ILE A 34 2.82 -4.64 9.20
C ILE A 34 1.58 -3.76 9.28
N LEU A 35 0.65 -3.87 8.34
CA LEU A 35 -0.60 -3.10 8.36
C LEU A 35 -1.43 -3.38 9.63
N LYS A 36 -1.47 -4.64 10.09
CA LYS A 36 -2.11 -5.00 11.37
C LYS A 36 -1.44 -4.32 12.57
N TYR A 37 -0.11 -4.22 12.58
CA TYR A 37 0.63 -3.52 13.63
C TYR A 37 0.32 -2.01 13.61
N LEU A 38 0.20 -1.42 12.43
CA LEU A 38 -0.14 0.00 12.26
C LEU A 38 -1.58 0.32 12.67
N GLY A 39 -2.50 -0.65 12.59
CA GLY A 39 -3.93 -0.47 12.90
C GLY A 39 -4.71 0.29 11.83
N GLN A 40 -4.07 1.25 11.15
CA GLN A 40 -4.53 1.91 9.95
C GLN A 40 -3.31 2.31 9.09
N GLY A 41 -3.42 2.22 7.77
CA GLY A 41 -2.41 2.77 6.87
C GLY A 41 -2.53 2.29 5.43
N VAL A 42 -1.63 2.79 4.59
CA VAL A 42 -1.50 2.40 3.18
C VAL A 42 -0.18 1.66 2.99
N MET A 43 -0.23 0.47 2.40
CA MET A 43 0.96 -0.19 1.86
C MET A 43 1.06 0.14 0.37
N ILE A 44 2.19 0.68 -0.05
CA ILE A 44 2.50 0.97 -1.45
C ILE A 44 3.54 -0.04 -1.93
N ILE A 45 3.24 -0.74 -3.02
CA ILE A 45 4.08 -1.78 -3.58
C ILE A 45 4.50 -1.32 -4.97
N VAL A 46 5.79 -1.08 -5.15
CA VAL A 46 6.37 -0.74 -6.44
C VAL A 46 6.80 -2.02 -7.13
N ILE A 47 6.31 -2.24 -8.35
CA ILE A 47 6.65 -3.42 -9.15
C ILE A 47 7.52 -2.91 -10.31
N PRO A 48 8.79 -3.32 -10.38
CA PRO A 48 9.68 -2.94 -11.47
C PRO A 48 9.31 -3.70 -12.75
N PRO A 49 9.76 -3.22 -13.92
CA PRO A 49 9.58 -3.97 -15.15
C PRO A 49 10.47 -5.21 -15.12
N VAL A 50 9.95 -6.34 -15.61
CA VAL A 50 10.70 -7.59 -15.82
C VAL A 50 10.39 -8.08 -17.24
N PRO A 51 11.24 -7.75 -18.23
CA PRO A 51 10.98 -8.06 -19.64
C PRO A 51 10.76 -9.55 -19.91
N GLU A 52 11.50 -10.42 -19.21
CA GLU A 52 11.44 -11.87 -19.39
C GLU A 52 10.09 -12.47 -18.95
N GLU A 53 9.32 -11.74 -18.14
CA GLU A 53 8.03 -12.17 -17.61
C GLU A 53 6.85 -11.36 -18.17
N ASN A 54 7.07 -10.53 -19.20
CA ASN A 54 6.07 -9.58 -19.75
C ASN A 54 5.41 -8.74 -18.64
N GLN A 55 6.21 -8.26 -17.70
CA GLN A 55 5.74 -7.45 -16.56
C GLN A 55 6.13 -5.99 -16.75
N ASP A 56 5.14 -5.12 -16.87
CA ASP A 56 5.35 -3.67 -16.92
C ASP A 56 5.55 -3.07 -15.52
N ALA A 57 6.28 -1.95 -15.48
CA ALA A 57 6.45 -1.16 -14.26
C ALA A 57 5.10 -0.58 -13.82
N HIS A 58 4.68 -0.86 -12.59
CA HIS A 58 3.46 -0.29 -12.04
C HIS A 58 3.48 -0.23 -10.51
N ILE A 59 2.55 0.54 -9.95
CA ILE A 59 2.41 0.73 -8.50
C ILE A 59 1.05 0.20 -8.05
N LEU A 60 1.07 -0.63 -7.02
CA LEU A 60 -0.13 -1.08 -6.34
C LEU A 60 -0.16 -0.47 -4.95
N GLY A 61 -1.35 -0.25 -4.39
CA GLY A 61 -1.41 -0.11 -2.95
C GLY A 61 -2.62 -0.75 -2.31
N TRP A 62 -2.54 -0.80 -1.00
CA TRP A 62 -3.50 -1.47 -0.15
C TRP A 62 -3.80 -0.58 1.05
N TYR A 63 -5.04 -0.11 1.12
CA TYR A 63 -5.57 0.54 2.30
C TYR A 63 -5.95 -0.49 3.36
N TYR A 64 -5.61 -0.22 4.61
CA TYR A 64 -5.98 -1.02 5.77
C TYR A 64 -6.57 -0.13 6.87
N ASP A 65 -7.67 -0.56 7.48
CA ASP A 65 -8.23 0.08 8.68
C ASP A 65 -8.93 -0.92 9.60
N LYS A 66 -8.51 -0.96 10.87
CA LYS A 66 -9.12 -1.78 11.93
C LYS A 66 -9.56 -0.96 13.16
N ARG A 67 -9.36 0.37 13.20
CA ARG A 67 -9.47 1.15 14.45
C ARG A 67 -10.82 1.02 15.16
N HIS A 68 -11.90 0.93 14.41
CA HIS A 68 -13.28 0.90 14.94
C HIS A 68 -14.09 -0.31 14.43
N ARG A 69 -13.42 -1.40 14.01
CA ARG A 69 -14.09 -2.56 13.41
C ARG A 69 -13.60 -3.90 13.97
N LYS A 70 -14.53 -4.85 14.11
CA LYS A 70 -14.22 -6.25 14.47
C LYS A 70 -13.38 -6.94 13.38
N LYS A 71 -13.65 -6.65 12.11
CA LYS A 71 -12.88 -7.12 10.94
C LYS A 71 -12.20 -5.93 10.25
N PRO A 72 -10.93 -6.05 9.82
CA PRO A 72 -10.26 -4.96 9.13
C PRO A 72 -10.89 -4.72 7.75
N ARG A 73 -11.01 -3.45 7.36
CA ARG A 73 -11.26 -3.03 5.99
C ARG A 73 -9.94 -3.12 5.23
N ILE A 74 -9.91 -3.84 4.11
CA ILE A 74 -8.73 -3.98 3.25
C ILE A 74 -9.17 -3.71 1.83
N GLU A 75 -8.61 -2.68 1.19
CA GLU A 75 -9.02 -2.24 -0.13
C GLU A 75 -7.81 -2.05 -1.04
N LYS A 76 -7.92 -2.53 -2.28
CA LYS A 76 -6.90 -2.30 -3.29
C LYS A 76 -7.05 -0.88 -3.82
N MET A 77 -5.94 -0.15 -3.87
CA MET A 77 -5.84 1.19 -4.45
C MET A 77 -5.04 1.08 -5.74
N VAL A 78 -5.56 1.69 -6.81
CA VAL A 78 -4.87 1.83 -8.09
C VAL A 78 -4.16 3.18 -8.06
N PHE A 79 -2.87 3.18 -8.39
CA PHE A 79 -2.06 4.39 -8.50
C PHE A 79 -1.76 4.63 -9.97
N GLU A 80 -1.94 5.87 -10.41
CA GLU A 80 -1.48 6.34 -11.70
C GLU A 80 -0.17 7.10 -11.50
N MET A 81 0.84 6.77 -12.31
CA MET A 81 2.07 7.55 -12.35
C MET A 81 1.83 8.76 -13.24
N ILE A 82 1.77 9.94 -12.64
CA ILE A 82 1.73 11.20 -13.37
C ILE A 82 3.19 11.57 -13.67
N SER A 83 3.58 11.51 -14.94
CA SER A 83 4.84 12.11 -15.39
C SER A 83 4.53 13.56 -15.77
N GLU A 84 5.18 14.52 -15.11
CA GLU A 84 5.30 15.90 -15.62
C GLU A 84 6.35 15.97 -16.73
#